data_AF-B1HTE6-F1
#
_entry.id   AF-B1HTE6-F1
#
_cell.length_a   1.000
_cell.length_b   1.000
_cell.length_c   1.000
_cell.angle_alpha   90.00
_cell.angle_beta   90.00
_cell.angle_gamma   90.00
#
_symmetry.space_group_name_H-M   'P 1'
#
loop_
_entity.id
_entity.type
_entity.pdbx_description
1 polymer ?
#
loop_
_entity_poly.entity_id
_entity_poly.type
_entity_poly.pdbx_seq_one_letter_code
_entity_poly.pdbx_strand_id
1 'polypeptide(L)'
;MLIAWIMGKRWPLMEVLALVTLVKYGLWADVMNIWTLIETGSIGWQGWMLVGSHFAMAVQAILYMKKYVFTYWHVFIAAVWTLHNDVIDYVFGQMPMYGDLVKYTSYIGYFTFWLSIACILLAIFSIRWRKYLPN
;
A
#
# COMPACT_ATOMS: atom_id res chain seq x y z
N MET A 1 -6.24 -14.14 -2.00
CA MET A 1 -5.11 -14.81 -2.70
C MET A 1 -5.16 -16.34 -2.60
N LEU A 2 -5.46 -16.93 -1.44
CA LEU A 2 -5.46 -18.39 -1.25
C LEU A 2 -6.37 -19.16 -2.23
N ILE A 3 -7.58 -18.67 -2.52
CA ILE A 3 -8.52 -19.34 -3.43
C ILE A 3 -7.99 -19.41 -4.86
N ALA A 4 -7.42 -18.31 -5.39
CA ALA A 4 -6.87 -18.29 -6.76
C ALA A 4 -5.64 -19.21 -6.89
N TRP A 5 -4.83 -19.31 -5.84
CA TRP A 5 -3.67 -20.20 -5.79
C TRP A 5 -4.08 -21.69 -5.73
N ILE A 6 -5.11 -22.01 -4.95
CA ILE A 6 -5.72 -23.36 -4.91
C ILE A 6 -6.35 -23.73 -6.26
N MET A 7 -6.90 -22.75 -7.00
CA MET A 7 -7.50 -22.96 -8.32
C MET A 7 -6.48 -22.98 -9.48
N GLY A 8 -5.18 -22.89 -9.21
CA GLY A 8 -4.12 -22.91 -10.24
C GLY A 8 -4.18 -21.74 -11.24
N LYS A 9 -5.00 -20.71 -10.95
CA LYS A 9 -5.25 -19.60 -11.87
C LYS A 9 -4.49 -18.37 -11.38
N ARG A 10 -3.55 -17.88 -12.19
CA ARG A 10 -2.86 -16.61 -11.94
C ARG A 10 -3.85 -15.47 -12.16
N TRP A 11 -3.97 -14.56 -11.20
CA TRP A 11 -4.84 -13.39 -11.28
C TRP A 11 -3.96 -12.14 -11.27
N PRO A 12 -3.46 -11.70 -12.44
CA PRO A 12 -2.48 -10.61 -12.53
C PRO A 12 -2.96 -9.31 -11.88
N LEU A 13 -4.27 -9.06 -11.93
CA LEU A 13 -4.91 -7.93 -11.25
C LEU A 13 -4.73 -8.00 -9.74
N MET A 14 -4.94 -9.17 -9.13
CA MET A 14 -4.81 -9.36 -7.68
C MET A 14 -3.36 -9.29 -7.23
N GLU A 15 -2.42 -9.71 -8.07
CA GLU A 15 -0.99 -9.62 -7.79
C GLU A 15 -0.51 -8.16 -7.80
N VAL A 16 -0.96 -7.36 -8.78
CA VAL A 16 -0.62 -5.94 -8.81
C VAL A 16 -1.31 -5.16 -7.70
N LEU A 17 -2.57 -5.48 -7.41
CA LEU A 17 -3.30 -4.87 -6.29
C LEU A 17 -2.62 -5.23 -4.97
N ALA A 18 -2.25 -6.49 -4.75
CA ALA A 18 -1.52 -6.88 -3.54
C ALA A 18 -0.20 -6.13 -3.41
N LEU A 19 0.58 -6.00 -4.48
CA LEU A 19 1.82 -5.22 -4.43
C LEU A 19 1.57 -3.76 -4.03
N VAL A 20 0.61 -3.10 -4.69
CA VAL A 20 0.33 -1.68 -4.46
C VAL A 20 -0.29 -1.46 -3.07
N THR A 21 -1.27 -2.27 -2.68
CA THR A 21 -2.01 -2.05 -1.41
C THR A 21 -1.20 -2.48 -0.20
N LEU A 22 -0.49 -3.61 -0.24
CA LEU A 22 0.31 -4.06 0.91
C LEU A 22 1.46 -3.08 1.20
N VAL A 23 2.12 -2.55 0.17
CA VAL A 23 3.16 -1.52 0.36
C VAL A 23 2.54 -0.22 0.86
N LYS A 24 1.46 0.25 0.22
CA LYS A 24 0.79 1.50 0.60
C LYS A 24 0.29 1.44 2.05
N TYR A 25 -0.54 0.47 2.40
CA TYR A 25 -1.13 0.38 3.73
C TYR A 25 -0.11 0.00 4.80
N GLY A 26 0.90 -0.81 4.47
CA GLY A 26 1.99 -1.12 5.38
C GLY A 26 2.77 0.13 5.77
N LEU A 27 3.28 0.88 4.79
CA LEU A 27 4.04 2.10 5.05
C LEU A 27 3.17 3.22 5.63
N TRP A 28 1.91 3.33 5.19
CA TRP A 28 0.98 4.32 5.73
C TRP A 28 0.73 4.09 7.23
N ALA A 29 0.48 2.85 7.65
CA ALA A 29 0.26 2.52 9.05
C ALA A 29 1.49 2.81 9.93
N ASP A 30 2.69 2.51 9.43
CA ASP A 30 3.94 2.82 10.13
C ASP A 30 4.09 4.33 10.34
N VAL A 31 3.84 5.13 9.29
CA VAL A 31 3.90 6.59 9.36
C VAL A 31 2.84 7.16 10.31
N MET A 32 1.60 6.66 10.27
CA MET A 32 0.54 7.12 11.18
C MET A 32 0.87 6.81 12.65
N ASN A 33 1.41 5.63 12.94
CA ASN A 33 1.81 5.27 14.31
C ASN A 33 3.01 6.11 14.78
N ILE A 34 4.00 6.35 13.93
CA ILE A 34 5.14 7.22 14.27
C ILE A 34 4.69 8.67 14.48
N TRP A 35 3.78 9.18 13.66
CA TRP A 35 3.25 10.52 13.85
C TRP A 35 2.44 10.61 15.16
N THR A 36 1.62 9.60 15.44
CA THR A 36 0.93 9.50 16.73
C THR A 36 1.93 9.52 17.89
N LEU A 37 3.03 8.78 17.81
CA LEU A 37 4.09 8.79 18.82
C LEU A 37 4.68 10.19 19.06
N ILE A 38 4.85 10.98 18.00
CA ILE A 38 5.36 12.36 18.09
C ILE A 38 4.34 13.28 18.77
N GLU A 39 3.05 13.14 18.43
CA GLU A 39 1.99 14.03 18.94
C GLU A 39 1.57 13.68 20.38
N THR A 40 1.37 12.39 20.69
CA THR A 40 0.88 11.93 22.01
C THR A 40 1.99 11.48 22.95
N GLY A 41 3.24 11.37 22.47
CA GLY A 41 4.40 10.94 23.25
C GLY A 41 4.47 9.43 23.55
N SER A 42 3.41 8.66 23.29
CA SER A 42 3.40 7.21 23.43
C SER A 42 2.29 6.54 22.59
N ILE A 43 2.58 5.35 22.07
CA ILE A 43 1.64 4.55 21.25
C ILE A 43 1.28 3.19 21.88
N GLY A 44 1.77 2.94 23.10
CA GLY A 44 1.63 1.67 23.81
C GLY A 44 2.28 0.48 23.09
N TRP A 45 2.18 -0.70 23.68
CA TRP A 45 2.70 -1.95 23.10
C TRP A 45 2.00 -2.32 21.79
N GLN A 46 0.69 -2.04 21.70
CA GLN A 46 -0.13 -2.34 20.53
C GLN A 46 0.31 -1.53 19.29
N GLY A 47 0.66 -0.25 19.46
CA GLY A 47 1.20 0.58 18.37
C GLY A 47 2.52 0.04 17.83
N TRP A 48 3.45 -0.37 18.71
CA TRP A 48 4.71 -0.99 18.27
C TRP A 48 4.51 -2.34 17.54
N MET A 49 3.58 -3.16 18.02
CA MET A 49 3.20 -4.40 17.33
C MET A 49 2.59 -4.12 15.94
N LEU A 50 1.75 -3.08 15.83
CA LEU A 50 1.17 -2.64 14.56
C LEU A 50 2.25 -2.19 13.59
N VAL A 51 3.18 -1.35 14.02
CA VAL A 51 4.33 -0.91 13.20
C VAL A 51 5.14 -2.12 12.71
N GLY A 52 5.51 -3.04 13.61
CA GLY A 52 6.28 -4.22 13.22
C GLY A 52 5.57 -5.11 12.21
N SER A 53 4.27 -5.35 12.40
CA SER A 53 3.46 -6.21 11.53
C SER A 53 3.15 -5.58 10.17
N HIS A 54 2.91 -4.27 10.11
CA HIS A 54 2.65 -3.53 8.87
C HIS A 54 3.94 -3.33 8.05
N PHE A 55 5.05 -3.06 8.73
CA PHE A 55 6.36 -3.06 8.08
C PHE A 55 6.67 -4.44 7.45
N ALA A 56 6.43 -5.53 8.18
CA ALA A 56 6.62 -6.89 7.65
C ALA A 56 5.73 -7.16 6.42
N MET A 57 4.51 -6.63 6.41
CA MET A 57 3.60 -6.69 5.26
C MET A 57 4.17 -5.97 4.03
N ALA A 58 4.73 -4.76 4.20
CA ALA A 58 5.36 -4.01 3.12
C ALA A 58 6.61 -4.74 2.58
N VAL A 59 7.45 -5.26 3.48
CA VAL A 59 8.62 -6.06 3.12
C VAL A 59 8.22 -7.32 2.36
N GLN A 60 7.18 -8.02 2.81
CA GLN A 60 6.65 -9.19 2.11
C GLN A 60 6.23 -8.84 0.68
N ALA A 61 5.50 -7.74 0.48
CA ALA A 61 5.07 -7.32 -0.85
C ALA A 61 6.25 -7.09 -1.81
N ILE A 62 7.34 -6.47 -1.32
CA ILE A 62 8.57 -6.24 -2.08
C ILE A 62 9.28 -7.58 -2.37
N LEU A 63 9.44 -8.46 -1.39
CA LEU A 63 10.10 -9.76 -1.60
C LEU A 63 9.34 -10.63 -2.63
N TYR A 64 8.02 -10.58 -2.60
CA TYR A 64 7.17 -11.32 -3.55
C TYR A 64 7.02 -10.62 -4.91
N MET A 65 7.51 -9.38 -5.06
CA MET A 65 7.39 -8.62 -6.33
C MET A 65 8.00 -9.36 -7.53
N LYS A 66 9.01 -10.21 -7.30
CA LYS A 66 9.67 -11.01 -8.35
C LYS A 66 8.78 -12.15 -8.87
N LYS A 67 7.84 -12.64 -8.04
CA LYS A 67 6.93 -13.74 -8.37
C LYS A 67 5.66 -13.25 -9.06
N TYR A 68 5.32 -11.98 -8.93
CA TYR A 68 4.14 -11.40 -9.56
C TYR A 68 4.33 -11.23 -11.08
N VAL A 69 3.28 -11.55 -11.83
CA VAL A 69 3.23 -11.56 -13.29
C VAL A 69 2.00 -10.77 -13.74
N PHE A 70 2.23 -9.50 -14.08
CA PHE A 70 1.18 -8.61 -14.56
C PHE A 70 1.67 -7.68 -15.67
N THR A 71 0.72 -7.06 -16.38
CA THR A 71 0.98 -6.16 -17.51
C THR A 71 0.64 -4.71 -17.15
N TYR A 72 1.07 -3.75 -17.97
CA TYR A 72 0.76 -2.33 -17.79
C TYR A 72 -0.74 -2.03 -17.67
N TRP A 73 -1.59 -2.82 -18.36
CA TRP A 73 -3.05 -2.69 -18.25
C TRP A 73 -3.57 -2.95 -16.83
N HIS A 74 -3.01 -3.95 -16.14
CA HIS A 74 -3.39 -4.25 -14.76
C HIS A 74 -2.92 -3.15 -13.82
N VAL A 75 -1.72 -2.60 -14.03
CA VAL A 75 -1.21 -1.45 -13.28
C VAL A 75 -2.12 -0.24 -13.46
N PHE A 76 -2.62 0.02 -14.67
CA PHE A 76 -3.54 1.12 -14.93
C PHE A 76 -4.84 0.98 -14.13
N ILE A 77 -5.46 -0.21 -14.13
CA ILE A 77 -6.68 -0.47 -13.35
C ILE A 77 -6.41 -0.29 -11.86
N ALA A 78 -5.30 -0.83 -11.35
CA ALA A 78 -4.93 -0.67 -9.95
C ALA A 78 -4.63 0.78 -9.59
N ALA A 79 -3.99 1.55 -10.48
CA ALA A 79 -3.74 2.97 -10.29
C ALA A 79 -5.05 3.77 -10.18
N VAL A 80 -5.99 3.54 -11.11
CA VAL A 80 -7.32 4.18 -11.05
C VAL A 80 -8.03 3.83 -9.75
N TRP A 81 -8.04 2.54 -9.38
CA TRP A 81 -8.64 2.08 -8.13
C TRP A 81 -8.01 2.74 -6.90
N THR A 82 -6.68 2.73 -6.79
CA THR A 82 -5.94 3.26 -5.65
C THR A 82 -6.10 4.76 -5.51
N LEU A 83 -6.04 5.51 -6.61
CA LEU A 83 -6.25 6.97 -6.60
C LEU A 83 -7.72 7.33 -6.34
N HIS A 84 -8.66 6.55 -6.86
CA HIS A 84 -10.08 6.76 -6.55
C HIS A 84 -10.37 6.53 -5.06
N ASN A 85 -9.74 5.52 -4.45
CA ASN A 85 -9.82 5.33 -2.99
C ASN A 85 -9.27 6.54 -2.23
N ASP A 86 -8.12 7.10 -2.64
CA ASP A 86 -7.57 8.31 -1.99
C ASP A 86 -8.53 9.49 -2.07
N VAL A 87 -9.19 9.67 -3.21
CA VAL A 87 -10.20 10.73 -3.38
C VAL A 87 -11.38 10.48 -2.45
N ILE A 88 -11.89 9.25 -2.35
CA ILE A 88 -12.99 8.92 -1.43
C ILE A 88 -12.58 9.19 0.03
N ASP A 89 -11.39 8.76 0.43
CA ASP A 89 -10.94 8.89 1.81
C ASP A 89 -10.75 10.36 2.22
N TYR A 90 -10.08 11.15 1.38
CA TYR A 90 -9.62 12.50 1.76
C TYR A 90 -10.46 13.65 1.17
N VAL A 91 -11.11 13.47 0.01
CA VAL A 91 -11.97 14.51 -0.60
C VAL A 91 -13.41 14.34 -0.13
N PHE A 92 -13.89 13.09 -0.02
CA PHE A 92 -15.24 12.80 0.49
C PHE A 92 -15.27 12.53 2.00
N GLY A 93 -14.11 12.60 2.68
CA GLY A 93 -14.03 12.51 4.13
C GLY A 93 -14.43 11.15 4.70
N GLN A 94 -14.24 10.07 3.95
CA GLN A 94 -14.53 8.70 4.41
C GLN A 94 -13.35 8.04 5.14
N MET A 95 -12.27 8.78 5.43
CA MET A 95 -11.14 8.23 6.19
C MET A 95 -11.57 7.77 7.61
N PRO A 96 -10.94 6.71 8.16
CA PRO A 96 -11.13 6.36 9.57
C PRO A 96 -10.72 7.53 10.46
N MET A 97 -11.58 7.92 11.41
CA MET A 97 -11.29 9.02 12.33
C MET A 97 -10.16 8.65 13.30
N TYR A 98 -8.94 9.09 12.99
CA TYR A 98 -7.82 9.12 13.93
C TYR A 98 -7.85 10.42 14.73
N GLY A 99 -8.63 10.43 15.83
CA GLY A 99 -8.64 11.48 16.88
C GLY A 99 -8.01 12.83 16.53
N ASP A 100 -6.87 13.14 17.13
CA ASP A 100 -6.15 14.42 16.95
C ASP A 100 -5.49 14.59 15.56
N LEU A 101 -5.26 13.51 14.82
CA LEU A 101 -4.68 13.57 13.45
C LEU A 101 -5.68 14.10 12.41
N VAL A 102 -6.97 14.21 12.74
CA VAL A 102 -7.97 14.87 11.88
C VAL A 102 -7.55 16.32 11.54
N LYS A 103 -6.81 17.00 12.43
CA LYS A 103 -6.25 18.34 12.15
C LYS A 103 -5.24 18.35 11.01
N TYR A 104 -4.58 17.22 10.75
CA TYR A 104 -3.59 17.04 9.70
C TYR A 104 -4.13 16.28 8.48
N THR A 105 -5.45 16.09 8.36
CA THR A 105 -6.09 15.33 7.26
C THR A 105 -5.60 15.76 5.88
N SER A 106 -5.42 17.06 5.62
CA SER A 106 -4.92 17.55 4.33
C SER A 106 -3.45 17.15 4.07
N TYR A 107 -2.60 17.19 5.09
CA TYR A 107 -1.19 16.75 4.98
C TYR A 107 -1.09 15.25 4.81
N ILE A 108 -1.90 14.49 5.55
CA ILE A 108 -1.98 13.03 5.46
C ILE A 108 -2.51 12.62 4.08
N GLY A 109 -3.51 13.31 3.55
CA GLY A 109 -4.03 13.10 2.20
C GLY A 109 -2.98 13.37 1.12
N TYR A 110 -2.25 14.48 1.24
CA TYR A 110 -1.15 14.80 0.32
C TYR A 110 -0.04 13.73 0.37
N PHE A 111 0.38 13.33 1.57
CA PHE A 111 1.33 12.23 1.76
C PHE A 111 0.84 10.92 1.13
N THR A 112 -0.42 10.56 1.39
CA THR A 112 -1.02 9.31 0.91
C THR A 112 -1.13 9.30 -0.62
N PHE A 113 -1.45 10.43 -1.23
CA PHE A 113 -1.46 10.58 -2.69
C PHE A 113 -0.07 10.30 -3.29
N TRP A 114 0.99 10.90 -2.75
CA TRP A 114 2.35 10.64 -3.22
C TRP A 114 2.82 9.21 -2.95
N LEU A 115 2.41 8.64 -1.82
CA LEU A 115 2.65 7.24 -1.50
C LEU A 115 1.98 6.32 -2.52
N SER A 116 0.74 6.61 -2.92
CA SER A 116 0.03 5.89 -3.99
C SER A 116 0.78 5.99 -5.32
N ILE A 117 1.24 7.18 -5.71
CA ILE A 117 2.07 7.36 -6.91
C ILE A 117 3.34 6.52 -6.83
N ALA A 118 4.05 6.54 -5.69
CA ALA A 118 5.26 5.75 -5.48
C ALA A 118 4.98 4.24 -5.60
N CYS A 119 3.87 3.76 -5.07
CA CYS A 119 3.47 2.35 -5.19
C CYS A 119 3.15 1.95 -6.63
N ILE A 120 2.48 2.82 -7.40
CA ILE A 120 2.21 2.61 -8.83
C ILE A 120 3.52 2.57 -9.62
N LEU A 121 4.45 3.50 -9.35
CA LEU A 121 5.78 3.52 -9.98
C LEU A 121 6.58 2.26 -9.64
N LEU A 122 6.48 1.76 -8.40
CA LEU A 122 7.09 0.49 -7.98
C LEU A 122 6.52 -0.68 -8.77
N ALA A 123 5.20 -0.72 -9.00
CA ALA A 123 4.58 -1.75 -9.84
C ALA A 123 5.06 -1.66 -11.31
N ILE A 124 5.20 -0.46 -11.87
CA ILE A 124 5.78 -0.26 -13.21
C ILE A 124 7.24 -0.72 -13.27
N PHE A 125 8.03 -0.37 -12.26
CA PHE A 125 9.42 -0.78 -12.13
C PHE A 125 9.55 -2.30 -12.04
N SER A 126 8.68 -2.97 -11.29
CA SER A 126 8.62 -4.43 -11.19
C SER A 126 8.46 -5.10 -12.56
N ILE A 127 7.58 -4.58 -13.43
CA ILE A 127 7.42 -5.09 -14.81
C ILE A 127 8.74 -4.97 -15.59
N ARG A 128 9.40 -3.81 -15.49
CA ARG A 128 10.65 -3.55 -16.23
C ARG A 128 11.80 -4.41 -15.71
N TRP A 129 11.94 -4.55 -14.39
CA TRP A 129 12.94 -5.39 -13.75
C TRP A 129 12.80 -6.86 -14.17
N ARG A 130 11.55 -7.33 -14.34
CA ARG A 130 11.28 -8.70 -14.76
C ARG A 130 11.73 -9.01 -16.19
N LYS A 131 11.76 -8.02 -17.10
CA LYS A 131 12.32 -8.21 -18.46
C LYS A 131 13.79 -8.64 -18.45
N TYR A 132 14.52 -8.42 -17.35
CA TYR A 132 15.94 -8.77 -17.21
C TYR A 132 16.18 -10.09 -16.48
N LEU A 133 15.13 -10.81 -16.05
CA LEU A 133 15.26 -12.11 -15.39
C LEU A 133 15.16 -13.24 -16.42
N PRO A 134 16.13 -14.19 -16.47
CA PRO A 134 16.01 -15.38 -17.30
C PRO A 134 14.80 -16.21 -16.84
N ASN A 135 14.08 -16.77 -17.82
CA ASN A 135 12.84 -17.53 -17.64
C ASN A 135 13.04 -18.78 -16.76
#